data_AF-A0A939MQW7-F1
#
_entry.id   AF-A0A939MQW7-F1
#
_cell.length_a   1.000
_cell.length_b   1.000
_cell.length_c   1.000
_cell.angle_alpha   90.00
_cell.angle_beta   90.00
_cell.angle_gamma   90.00
#
_symmetry.space_group_name_H-M   'P 1'
#
loop_
_entity.id
_entity.type
_entity.pdbx_description
1 polymer ?
#
loop_
_entity_poly.entity_id
_entity_poly.type
_entity_poly.pdbx_seq_one_letter_code
_entity_poly.pdbx_strand_id
1 'polypeptide(L)'
;MKTGSMRIAEISVPAIRHNVRRIREHTGGTVIAVIKANGYGHGAEIVARAAIEGGAALLGVTDLEEALALRDAGIEAPILCWLHGAAADFDAAVEADLEIGVSHLAQLEALAAAAGRAGRRAIVQFKVDTGLSRNGAAPAEWPALFARGAELESEGRVRVRGVFSHLANAGEDNDLEQARRFDGAVELLRAAGCDPDLIHLAASAATFSSARLHYNTVRVGVVVYGLSPFADRTSADLGLIPAMTLRSQIVALRDVPPGTGVSYGYNHLTQGETTLGLVPIGYADGMPRALNGGGATVSVAEHHCPIVGRIGMDQCIVDLGSLGRKVRIGDPVVLFGDPATGVPPVEVWAELMRTINYEIVVGIGSRVRRVAVDDDGPGAFPPAGPAALPPTGSGSGVAVPPPERVEGDGAPRIERIEIADPESMHELGRRLGRRLAAGDLVILTGPLGAGKTALARGIGEALGVRGPVTSPTFVLARTHPPLGDGPPLIHVDAYRLAGAGELDDLDLDLDGAVVVAEWGSGLFDEHGSWIEVTIERPTGSTGPGDTVDGDGLADESVEPRAVAVAGHGPRWRSGVLT
;
A
#
# COMPACT_ATOMS: atom_id res chain seq x y z
N MET A 1 -29.11 1.22 -3.31
CA MET A 1 -28.90 1.23 -1.84
C MET A 1 -28.38 2.62 -1.45
N LYS A 2 -29.20 3.42 -0.75
CA LYS A 2 -28.85 4.77 -0.27
C LYS A 2 -27.79 4.65 0.82
N THR A 3 -26.53 4.85 0.49
CA THR A 3 -25.47 4.91 1.48
C THR A 3 -24.81 6.27 1.39
N GLY A 4 -25.07 7.12 2.38
CA GLY A 4 -24.51 8.46 2.52
C GLY A 4 -23.02 8.46 2.86
N SER A 5 -22.21 7.71 2.11
CA SER A 5 -20.75 7.81 2.22
C SER A 5 -20.32 9.16 1.67
N MET A 6 -19.62 9.95 2.47
CA MET A 6 -19.17 11.29 2.09
C MET A 6 -17.93 11.27 1.19
N ARG A 7 -17.33 10.08 0.99
CA ARG A 7 -16.14 9.82 0.20
C ARG A 7 -16.32 8.50 -0.55
N ILE A 8 -16.22 8.54 -1.88
CA ILE A 8 -16.43 7.38 -2.75
C ILE A 8 -15.42 7.36 -3.90
N ALA A 9 -15.01 6.16 -4.29
CA ALA A 9 -14.34 5.91 -5.56
C ALA A 9 -15.35 5.22 -6.48
N GLU A 10 -15.85 5.97 -7.46
CA GLU A 10 -16.71 5.42 -8.51
C GLU A 10 -15.84 4.71 -9.55
N ILE A 11 -16.20 3.46 -9.86
CA ILE A 11 -15.42 2.57 -10.72
C ILE A 11 -16.30 2.25 -11.94
N SER A 12 -15.97 2.87 -13.07
CA SER A 12 -16.68 2.67 -14.33
C SER A 12 -16.42 1.27 -14.87
N VAL A 13 -17.43 0.42 -14.79
CA VAL A 13 -17.42 -0.94 -15.35
C VAL A 13 -17.29 -0.90 -16.89
N PRO A 14 -18.02 -0.02 -17.61
CA PRO A 14 -17.83 0.15 -19.06
C PRO A 14 -16.40 0.54 -19.45
N ALA A 15 -15.73 1.41 -18.68
CA ALA A 15 -14.34 1.80 -18.95
C ALA A 15 -13.39 0.60 -18.85
N ILE A 16 -13.49 -0.22 -17.78
CA ILE A 16 -12.68 -1.44 -17.64
C ILE A 16 -12.92 -2.40 -18.82
N ARG A 17 -14.19 -2.65 -19.18
CA ARG A 17 -14.53 -3.52 -20.33
C ARG A 17 -13.93 -2.98 -21.63
N HIS A 18 -14.06 -1.67 -21.87
CA HIS A 18 -13.53 -0.97 -23.04
C HIS A 18 -12.00 -1.11 -23.10
N ASN A 19 -11.32 -0.83 -22.00
CA ASN A 19 -9.85 -0.88 -21.94
C ASN A 19 -9.33 -2.30 -22.22
N VAL A 20 -9.94 -3.33 -21.64
CA VAL A 20 -9.55 -4.73 -21.90
C VAL A 20 -9.81 -5.12 -23.36
N ARG A 21 -10.96 -4.73 -23.93
CA ARG A 21 -11.27 -4.95 -25.34
C ARG A 21 -10.25 -4.26 -26.24
N ARG A 22 -9.92 -3.00 -25.95
CA ARG A 22 -8.95 -2.19 -26.69
C ARG A 22 -7.57 -2.85 -26.69
N ILE A 23 -7.13 -3.38 -25.55
CA ILE A 23 -5.85 -4.10 -25.43
C ILE A 23 -5.88 -5.36 -26.30
N ARG A 24 -6.93 -6.17 -26.21
CA ARG A 24 -7.06 -7.38 -27.04
C ARG A 24 -7.03 -7.06 -28.55
N GLU A 25 -7.72 -6.01 -28.97
CA GLU A 25 -7.71 -5.55 -30.37
C GLU A 25 -6.34 -5.02 -30.79
N HIS A 26 -5.61 -4.39 -29.87
CA HIS A 26 -4.26 -3.87 -30.14
C HIS A 26 -3.23 -4.99 -30.30
N THR A 27 -3.34 -6.07 -29.52
CA THR A 27 -2.34 -7.15 -29.49
C THR A 27 -2.69 -8.34 -30.38
N GLY A 28 -3.98 -8.58 -30.64
CA GLY A 28 -4.49 -9.80 -31.29
C GLY A 28 -4.33 -11.09 -30.45
N GLY A 29 -3.51 -11.06 -29.39
CA GLY A 29 -3.27 -12.19 -28.47
C GLY A 29 -4.18 -12.24 -27.25
N THR A 30 -3.89 -13.21 -26.38
CA THR A 30 -4.58 -13.44 -25.10
C THR A 30 -4.24 -12.34 -24.09
N VAL A 31 -5.23 -11.91 -23.30
CA VAL A 31 -5.04 -10.89 -22.26
C VAL A 31 -5.19 -11.53 -20.88
N ILE A 32 -4.16 -11.38 -20.03
CA ILE A 32 -4.22 -11.59 -18.58
C ILE A 32 -4.41 -10.23 -17.92
N ALA A 33 -5.57 -10.00 -17.29
CA ALA A 33 -5.85 -8.77 -16.56
C ALA A 33 -5.30 -8.85 -15.13
N VAL A 34 -4.32 -8.00 -14.83
CA VAL A 34 -3.65 -7.98 -13.52
C VAL A 34 -4.45 -7.12 -12.54
N ILE A 35 -5.02 -7.78 -11.53
CA ILE A 35 -5.95 -7.22 -10.55
C ILE A 35 -5.47 -7.31 -9.10
N LYS A 36 -4.16 -7.49 -8.90
CA LYS A 36 -3.52 -7.38 -7.58
C LYS A 36 -3.76 -6.02 -6.89
N ALA A 37 -3.43 -5.96 -5.62
CA ALA A 37 -3.61 -4.81 -4.74
C ALA A 37 -5.06 -4.28 -4.77
N ASN A 38 -6.02 -5.20 -4.57
CA ASN A 38 -7.45 -4.91 -4.64
C ASN A 38 -7.86 -4.25 -5.98
N GLY A 39 -7.41 -4.79 -7.11
CA GLY A 39 -7.64 -4.20 -8.43
C GLY A 39 -7.00 -2.82 -8.57
N TYR A 40 -5.74 -2.65 -8.17
CA TYR A 40 -5.07 -1.35 -8.12
C TYR A 40 -5.90 -0.28 -7.39
N GLY A 41 -6.53 -0.67 -6.27
CA GLY A 41 -7.42 0.19 -5.50
C GLY A 41 -8.82 0.40 -6.08
N HIS A 42 -9.19 -0.24 -7.21
CA HIS A 42 -10.51 -0.12 -7.84
C HIS A 42 -11.53 -1.16 -7.33
N GLY A 43 -11.13 -2.08 -6.46
CA GLY A 43 -11.99 -3.17 -6.00
C GLY A 43 -11.80 -4.41 -6.87
N ALA A 44 -11.13 -5.44 -6.34
CA ALA A 44 -10.75 -6.63 -7.09
C ALA A 44 -11.95 -7.34 -7.72
N GLU A 45 -13.07 -7.49 -6.99
CA GLU A 45 -14.26 -8.16 -7.51
C GLU A 45 -14.93 -7.38 -8.66
N ILE A 46 -15.07 -6.06 -8.51
CA ILE A 46 -15.66 -5.18 -9.54
C ILE A 46 -14.85 -5.32 -10.84
N VAL A 47 -13.52 -5.22 -10.72
CA VAL A 47 -12.62 -5.28 -11.87
C VAL A 47 -12.52 -6.68 -12.45
N ALA A 48 -12.52 -7.74 -11.63
CA ALA A 48 -12.49 -9.11 -12.10
C ALA A 48 -13.65 -9.39 -13.06
N ARG A 49 -14.89 -9.09 -12.64
CA ARG A 49 -16.10 -9.31 -13.46
C ARG A 49 -16.04 -8.47 -14.74
N ALA A 50 -15.74 -7.18 -14.60
CA ALA A 50 -15.66 -6.26 -15.74
C ALA A 50 -14.56 -6.65 -16.75
N ALA A 51 -13.39 -7.10 -16.27
CA ALA A 51 -12.29 -7.51 -17.13
C ALA A 51 -12.60 -8.80 -17.90
N ILE A 52 -13.25 -9.78 -17.25
CA ILE A 52 -13.73 -11.01 -17.91
C ILE A 52 -14.75 -10.67 -19.00
N GLU A 53 -15.73 -9.81 -18.70
CA GLU A 53 -16.72 -9.33 -19.68
C GLU A 53 -16.07 -8.52 -20.82
N GLY A 54 -15.00 -7.78 -20.50
CA GLY A 54 -14.14 -7.10 -21.47
C GLY A 54 -13.37 -8.06 -22.38
N GLY A 55 -13.28 -9.35 -22.00
CA GLY A 55 -12.64 -10.45 -22.72
C GLY A 55 -11.20 -10.74 -22.30
N ALA A 56 -10.85 -10.49 -21.03
CA ALA A 56 -9.66 -11.08 -20.42
C ALA A 56 -9.86 -12.60 -20.28
N ALA A 57 -8.85 -13.37 -20.67
CA ALA A 57 -8.91 -14.83 -20.61
C ALA A 57 -8.49 -15.39 -19.25
N LEU A 58 -7.66 -14.64 -18.52
CA LEU A 58 -7.20 -14.95 -17.18
C LEU A 58 -7.14 -13.68 -16.33
N LEU A 59 -7.18 -13.85 -15.02
CA LEU A 59 -6.87 -12.83 -14.04
C LEU A 59 -5.49 -13.09 -13.43
N GLY A 60 -4.77 -12.04 -13.07
CA GLY A 60 -3.46 -12.11 -12.43
C GLY A 60 -3.42 -11.37 -11.10
N VAL A 61 -3.03 -12.03 -10.03
CA VAL A 61 -2.84 -11.44 -8.68
C VAL A 61 -1.44 -11.75 -8.14
N THR A 62 -1.07 -11.14 -7.02
CA THR A 62 0.29 -11.31 -6.48
C THR A 62 0.43 -12.65 -5.78
N ASP A 63 -0.43 -12.90 -4.80
CA ASP A 63 -0.29 -14.01 -3.85
C ASP A 63 -1.56 -14.87 -3.77
N LEU A 64 -1.50 -15.90 -2.92
CA LEU A 64 -2.59 -16.85 -2.72
C LEU A 64 -3.79 -16.22 -2.00
N GLU A 65 -3.57 -15.27 -1.09
CA GLU A 65 -4.65 -14.64 -0.33
C GLU A 65 -5.57 -13.85 -1.27
N GLU A 66 -4.99 -13.07 -2.18
CA GLU A 66 -5.75 -12.36 -3.22
C GLU A 66 -6.50 -13.32 -4.14
N ALA A 67 -5.89 -14.44 -4.52
CA ALA A 67 -6.48 -15.42 -5.42
C ALA A 67 -7.66 -16.17 -4.78
N LEU A 68 -7.49 -16.59 -3.52
CA LEU A 68 -8.52 -17.27 -2.75
C LEU A 68 -9.69 -16.34 -2.45
N ALA A 69 -9.44 -15.06 -2.13
CA ALA A 69 -10.51 -14.08 -1.95
C ALA A 69 -11.38 -13.89 -3.21
N LEU A 70 -10.79 -13.99 -4.40
CA LEU A 70 -11.54 -13.96 -5.66
C LEU A 70 -12.38 -15.23 -5.86
N ARG A 71 -11.88 -16.40 -5.46
CA ARG A 71 -12.63 -17.66 -5.48
C ARG A 71 -13.80 -17.61 -4.51
N ASP A 72 -13.61 -17.09 -3.30
CA ASP A 72 -14.67 -16.87 -2.31
C ASP A 72 -15.74 -15.90 -2.82
N ALA A 73 -15.36 -14.92 -3.66
CA ALA A 73 -16.27 -14.03 -4.35
C ALA A 73 -16.99 -14.67 -5.57
N GLY A 74 -16.79 -15.97 -5.82
CA GLY A 74 -17.42 -16.71 -6.91
C GLY A 74 -16.84 -16.41 -8.29
N ILE A 75 -15.58 -15.99 -8.38
CA ILE A 75 -14.89 -15.83 -9.66
C ILE A 75 -14.37 -17.19 -10.13
N GLU A 76 -14.92 -17.69 -11.23
CA GLU A 76 -14.58 -19.00 -11.81
C GLU A 76 -13.51 -18.94 -12.91
N ALA A 77 -13.23 -17.75 -13.47
CA ALA A 77 -12.21 -17.59 -14.50
C ALA A 77 -10.82 -18.06 -14.00
N PRO A 78 -9.90 -18.48 -14.87
CA PRO A 78 -8.57 -18.89 -14.44
C PRO A 78 -7.80 -17.73 -13.77
N ILE A 79 -7.16 -18.01 -12.63
CA ILE A 79 -6.43 -17.02 -11.83
C ILE A 79 -4.98 -17.48 -11.69
N LEU A 80 -4.05 -16.64 -12.15
CA LEU A 80 -2.62 -16.80 -11.95
C LEU A 80 -2.16 -15.97 -10.74
N CYS A 81 -1.40 -16.57 -9.83
CA CYS A 81 -0.65 -15.88 -8.77
C CYS A 81 0.82 -16.34 -8.77
N TRP A 82 1.77 -15.51 -8.32
CA TRP A 82 3.20 -15.74 -8.60
C TRP A 82 4.18 -15.31 -7.50
N LEU A 83 3.69 -14.85 -6.36
CA LEU A 83 4.50 -14.49 -5.21
C LEU A 83 4.09 -15.36 -4.02
N HIS A 84 4.99 -16.26 -3.63
CA HIS A 84 4.71 -17.29 -2.65
C HIS A 84 5.79 -17.25 -1.57
N GLY A 85 5.38 -17.18 -0.31
CA GLY A 85 6.29 -17.35 0.82
C GLY A 85 6.68 -18.81 1.02
N ALA A 86 7.66 -19.05 1.89
CA ALA A 86 8.12 -20.40 2.22
C ALA A 86 7.00 -21.30 2.81
N ALA A 87 6.03 -20.71 3.50
CA ALA A 87 4.88 -21.39 4.10
C ALA A 87 3.60 -21.28 3.24
N ALA A 88 3.73 -21.08 1.92
CA ALA A 88 2.58 -21.01 1.03
C ALA A 88 1.73 -22.30 1.09
N ASP A 89 0.42 -22.15 1.26
CA ASP A 89 -0.53 -23.25 1.28
C ASP A 89 -0.89 -23.69 -0.15
N PHE A 90 -0.05 -24.56 -0.71
CA PHE A 90 -0.30 -25.12 -2.04
C PHE A 90 -1.43 -26.16 -2.05
N ASP A 91 -1.85 -26.70 -0.90
CA ASP A 91 -3.03 -27.57 -0.84
C ASP A 91 -4.29 -26.76 -1.15
N ALA A 92 -4.48 -25.62 -0.46
CA ALA A 92 -5.57 -24.69 -0.75
C ALA A 92 -5.52 -24.19 -2.21
N ALA A 93 -4.33 -23.93 -2.74
CA ALA A 93 -4.17 -23.46 -4.10
C ALA A 93 -4.65 -24.48 -5.16
N VAL A 94 -4.35 -25.77 -4.94
CA VAL A 94 -4.79 -26.86 -5.83
C VAL A 94 -6.29 -27.15 -5.67
N GLU A 95 -6.82 -27.10 -4.46
CA GLU A 95 -8.25 -27.26 -4.19
C GLU A 95 -9.07 -26.16 -4.87
N ALA A 96 -8.56 -24.93 -4.87
CA ALA A 96 -9.16 -23.77 -5.51
C ALA A 96 -8.90 -23.66 -7.03
N ASP A 97 -8.25 -24.64 -7.66
CA ASP A 97 -7.91 -24.64 -9.09
C ASP A 97 -7.22 -23.34 -9.54
N LEU A 98 -6.16 -22.96 -8.82
CA LEU A 98 -5.33 -21.80 -9.13
C LEU A 98 -4.15 -22.18 -10.03
N GLU A 99 -3.75 -21.24 -10.88
CA GLU A 99 -2.52 -21.33 -11.64
C GLU A 99 -1.37 -20.70 -10.87
N ILE A 100 -0.26 -21.43 -10.76
CA ILE A 100 0.86 -21.06 -9.89
C ILE A 100 2.06 -20.67 -10.72
N GLY A 101 2.52 -19.43 -10.51
CA GLY A 101 3.79 -18.92 -10.97
C GLY A 101 4.92 -19.56 -10.17
N VAL A 102 5.63 -20.51 -10.78
CA VAL A 102 6.73 -21.24 -10.13
C VAL A 102 8.07 -20.62 -10.51
N SER A 103 8.85 -20.23 -9.50
CA SER A 103 10.12 -19.53 -9.68
C SER A 103 11.36 -20.38 -9.33
N HIS A 104 11.20 -21.54 -8.69
CA HIS A 104 12.33 -22.41 -8.36
C HIS A 104 11.87 -23.84 -8.08
N LEU A 105 12.83 -24.77 -8.04
CA LEU A 105 12.57 -26.21 -7.96
C LEU A 105 11.82 -26.62 -6.69
N ALA A 106 12.21 -26.11 -5.52
CA ALA A 106 11.54 -26.46 -4.27
C ALA A 106 10.04 -26.08 -4.26
N GLN A 107 9.67 -24.98 -4.93
CA GLN A 107 8.27 -24.58 -5.07
C GLN A 107 7.50 -25.53 -5.99
N LEU A 108 8.12 -25.98 -7.09
CA LEU A 108 7.55 -26.98 -7.99
C LEU A 108 7.23 -28.28 -7.25
N GLU A 109 8.19 -28.79 -6.46
CA GLU A 109 8.03 -30.03 -5.70
C GLU A 109 6.93 -29.91 -4.64
N ALA A 110 6.90 -28.79 -3.91
CA ALA A 110 5.86 -28.56 -2.90
C ALA A 110 4.46 -28.54 -3.52
N LEU A 111 4.31 -27.88 -4.67
CA LEU A 111 3.06 -27.85 -5.42
C LEU A 111 2.68 -29.23 -5.98
N ALA A 112 3.63 -29.98 -6.52
CA ALA A 112 3.38 -31.33 -7.02
C ALA A 112 3.00 -32.31 -5.90
N ALA A 113 3.59 -32.16 -4.71
CA ALA A 113 3.22 -32.92 -3.53
C ALA A 113 1.79 -32.60 -3.07
N ALA A 114 1.40 -31.32 -3.06
CA ALA A 114 0.03 -30.89 -2.77
C ALA A 114 -0.96 -31.46 -3.79
N ALA A 115 -0.63 -31.37 -5.08
CA ALA A 115 -1.40 -31.98 -6.17
C ALA A 115 -1.61 -33.48 -5.94
N GLY A 116 -0.53 -34.16 -5.53
CA GLY A 116 -0.58 -35.58 -5.25
C GLY A 116 -1.45 -35.97 -4.04
N ARG A 117 -1.46 -35.15 -2.98
CA ARG A 117 -2.36 -35.34 -1.84
C ARG A 117 -3.81 -35.12 -2.22
N ALA A 118 -4.10 -34.08 -3.01
CA ALA A 118 -5.44 -33.75 -3.47
C ALA A 118 -5.98 -34.72 -4.55
N GLY A 119 -5.13 -35.56 -5.15
CA GLY A 119 -5.52 -36.39 -6.29
C GLY A 119 -5.89 -35.56 -7.52
N ARG A 120 -5.34 -34.35 -7.64
CA ARG A 120 -5.58 -33.39 -8.72
C ARG A 120 -4.27 -33.06 -9.43
N ARG A 121 -4.40 -32.46 -10.61
CA ARG A 121 -3.26 -31.94 -11.36
C ARG A 121 -3.12 -30.44 -11.07
N ALA A 122 -1.98 -30.01 -10.55
CA ALA A 122 -1.72 -28.57 -10.37
C ALA A 122 -1.42 -27.90 -11.71
N ILE A 123 -1.79 -26.63 -11.89
CA ILE A 123 -1.48 -25.86 -13.10
C ILE A 123 -0.29 -24.95 -12.82
N VAL A 124 0.77 -25.10 -13.61
CA VAL A 124 2.05 -24.40 -13.45
C VAL A 124 2.26 -23.43 -14.59
N GLN A 125 2.72 -22.23 -14.26
CA GLN A 125 3.38 -21.33 -15.21
C GLN A 125 4.79 -21.02 -14.70
N PHE A 126 5.83 -21.34 -15.47
CA PHE A 126 7.20 -21.08 -15.05
C PHE A 126 7.52 -19.59 -15.16
N LYS A 127 7.96 -19.00 -14.04
CA LYS A 127 8.50 -17.65 -14.02
C LYS A 127 10.01 -17.71 -14.13
N VAL A 128 10.57 -17.11 -15.17
CA VAL A 128 12.01 -17.06 -15.41
C VAL A 128 12.53 -15.63 -15.28
N ASP A 129 13.74 -15.47 -14.75
CA ASP A 129 14.41 -14.18 -14.71
C ASP A 129 15.28 -13.98 -15.94
N THR A 130 14.95 -12.96 -16.74
CA THR A 130 15.68 -12.60 -17.95
C THR A 130 16.52 -11.33 -17.79
N GLY A 131 16.53 -10.73 -16.60
CA GLY A 131 17.33 -9.54 -16.31
C GLY A 131 16.70 -8.55 -15.33
N LEU A 132 15.53 -8.85 -14.75
CA LEU A 132 14.94 -7.97 -13.74
C LEU A 132 15.55 -8.19 -12.35
N SER A 133 16.16 -9.35 -12.10
CA SER A 133 16.84 -9.66 -10.82
C SER A 133 15.94 -9.50 -9.60
N ARG A 134 14.67 -9.94 -9.73
CA ARG A 134 13.65 -9.76 -8.68
C ARG A 134 13.05 -11.06 -8.16
N ASN A 135 12.49 -11.88 -9.06
CA ASN A 135 11.89 -13.18 -8.76
C ASN A 135 11.70 -13.90 -10.09
N GLY A 136 11.84 -15.23 -10.10
CA GLY A 136 11.88 -16.09 -11.27
C GLY A 136 13.17 -16.91 -11.24
N ALA A 137 13.16 -18.08 -11.88
CA ALA A 137 14.32 -18.95 -11.93
C ALA A 137 15.46 -18.25 -12.68
N ALA A 138 16.68 -18.29 -12.14
CA ALA A 138 17.85 -17.77 -12.82
C ALA A 138 18.21 -18.66 -14.03
N PRO A 139 18.91 -18.12 -15.05
CA PRO A 139 19.25 -18.90 -16.26
C PRO A 139 19.95 -20.24 -16.01
N ALA A 140 20.79 -20.32 -14.97
CA ALA A 140 21.48 -21.55 -14.59
C ALA A 140 20.54 -22.64 -14.02
N GLU A 141 19.37 -22.25 -13.51
CA GLU A 141 18.39 -23.15 -12.88
C GLU A 141 17.36 -23.69 -13.88
N TRP A 142 17.19 -23.03 -15.04
CA TRP A 142 16.20 -23.38 -16.04
C TRP A 142 16.25 -24.85 -16.47
N PRO A 143 17.42 -25.44 -16.82
CA PRO A 143 17.45 -26.82 -17.31
C PRO A 143 16.91 -27.82 -16.28
N ALA A 144 17.30 -27.67 -15.01
CA ALA A 144 16.85 -28.55 -13.94
C ALA A 144 15.35 -28.35 -13.64
N LEU A 145 14.90 -27.10 -13.58
CA LEU A 145 13.49 -26.78 -13.33
C LEU A 145 12.57 -27.32 -14.42
N PHE A 146 12.96 -27.16 -15.69
CA PHE A 146 12.15 -27.58 -16.84
C PHE A 146 12.15 -29.09 -17.01
N ALA A 147 13.29 -29.76 -16.86
CA ALA A 147 13.36 -31.22 -16.87
C ALA A 147 12.45 -31.81 -15.80
N ARG A 148 12.50 -31.26 -14.57
CA ARG A 148 11.63 -31.72 -13.49
C ARG A 148 10.15 -31.42 -13.75
N GLY A 149 9.85 -30.26 -14.35
CA GLY A 149 8.51 -29.93 -14.80
C GLY A 149 7.93 -30.96 -15.78
N ALA A 150 8.74 -31.37 -16.77
CA ALA A 150 8.35 -32.37 -17.77
C ALA A 150 8.11 -33.75 -17.16
N GLU A 151 8.97 -34.18 -16.22
CA GLU A 151 8.79 -35.42 -15.48
C GLU A 151 7.44 -35.42 -14.72
N LEU A 152 7.20 -34.39 -13.90
CA LEU A 152 5.98 -34.24 -13.13
C LEU A 152 4.72 -34.11 -14.01
N GLU A 153 4.86 -33.53 -15.21
CA GLU A 153 3.80 -33.48 -16.21
C GLU A 153 3.49 -34.87 -16.78
N SER A 154 4.52 -35.67 -17.08
CA SER A 154 4.36 -37.06 -17.54
C SER A 154 3.75 -37.99 -16.46
N GLU A 155 4.03 -37.71 -15.19
CA GLU A 155 3.44 -38.38 -14.03
C GLU A 155 1.98 -37.95 -13.76
N GLY A 156 1.47 -36.95 -14.50
CA GLY A 156 0.14 -36.38 -14.32
C GLY A 156 -0.02 -35.53 -13.05
N ARG A 157 1.08 -35.15 -12.39
CA ARG A 157 1.07 -34.34 -11.16
C ARG A 157 0.84 -32.85 -11.43
N VAL A 158 1.46 -32.34 -12.48
CA VAL A 158 1.35 -30.92 -12.88
C VAL A 158 1.01 -30.77 -14.36
N ARG A 159 0.46 -29.62 -14.74
CA ARG A 159 0.30 -29.18 -16.13
C ARG A 159 1.12 -27.92 -16.35
N VAL A 160 2.11 -27.98 -17.23
CA VAL A 160 2.90 -26.79 -17.57
C VAL A 160 2.14 -25.99 -18.62
N ARG A 161 1.33 -25.05 -18.17
CA ARG A 161 0.46 -24.25 -19.05
C ARG A 161 1.15 -23.02 -19.61
N GLY A 162 2.15 -22.49 -18.93
CA GLY A 162 2.76 -21.23 -19.35
C GLY A 162 4.20 -21.02 -18.94
N VAL A 163 4.82 -20.03 -19.55
CA VAL A 163 6.13 -19.50 -19.20
C VAL A 163 6.12 -17.98 -19.33
N PHE A 164 6.73 -17.30 -18.38
CA PHE A 164 6.74 -15.84 -18.37
C PHE A 164 7.93 -15.23 -17.67
N SER A 165 8.21 -13.97 -18.03
CA SER A 165 9.15 -13.11 -17.33
C SER A 165 8.52 -11.73 -17.11
N HIS A 166 9.30 -10.78 -16.62
CA HIS A 166 8.92 -9.39 -16.44
C HIS A 166 10.06 -8.48 -16.91
N LEU A 167 9.73 -7.55 -17.81
CA LEU A 167 10.68 -6.58 -18.33
C LEU A 167 11.06 -5.55 -17.26
N ALA A 168 12.30 -5.08 -17.33
CA ALA A 168 12.78 -3.94 -16.57
C ALA A 168 12.25 -2.62 -17.12
N ASN A 169 11.88 -2.58 -18.41
CA ASN A 169 11.55 -1.35 -19.15
C ASN A 169 12.72 -0.36 -19.10
N ALA A 170 13.93 -0.88 -19.30
CA ALA A 170 15.19 -0.12 -19.18
C ALA A 170 15.65 0.49 -20.52
N GLY A 171 14.73 0.62 -21.48
CA GLY A 171 14.98 1.07 -22.85
C GLY A 171 14.93 -0.08 -23.87
N GLU A 172 14.70 0.27 -25.13
CA GLU A 172 14.41 -0.69 -26.21
C GLU A 172 15.48 -1.79 -26.33
N ASP A 173 16.76 -1.44 -26.34
CA ASP A 173 17.85 -2.41 -26.48
C ASP A 173 17.91 -3.41 -25.32
N ASN A 174 17.73 -2.92 -24.08
CA ASN A 174 17.73 -3.76 -22.88
C ASN A 174 16.51 -4.69 -22.86
N ASP A 175 15.33 -4.17 -23.23
CA ASP A 175 14.10 -4.96 -23.26
C ASP A 175 14.15 -6.03 -24.36
N LEU A 176 14.73 -5.72 -25.52
CA LEU A 176 14.96 -6.70 -26.60
C LEU A 176 16.00 -7.76 -26.19
N GLU A 177 17.00 -7.41 -25.39
CA GLU A 177 17.94 -8.38 -24.85
C GLU A 177 17.28 -9.32 -23.83
N GLN A 178 16.43 -8.79 -22.95
CA GLN A 178 15.59 -9.62 -22.08
C GLN A 178 14.67 -10.55 -22.89
N ALA A 179 14.14 -10.09 -24.02
CA ALA A 179 13.32 -10.90 -24.91
C ALA A 179 14.11 -12.05 -25.55
N ARG A 180 15.36 -11.81 -26.02
CA ARG A 180 16.22 -12.89 -26.56
C ARG A 180 16.50 -13.97 -25.52
N ARG A 181 16.74 -13.59 -24.27
CA ARG A 181 16.92 -14.55 -23.16
C ARG A 181 15.63 -15.31 -22.87
N PHE A 182 14.50 -14.63 -22.96
CA PHE A 182 13.19 -15.26 -22.81
C PHE A 182 12.91 -16.27 -23.92
N ASP A 183 13.25 -15.96 -25.18
CA ASP A 183 13.14 -16.89 -26.31
C ASP A 183 13.96 -18.16 -26.05
N GLY A 184 15.20 -18.01 -25.56
CA GLY A 184 16.04 -19.14 -25.16
C GLY A 184 15.44 -20.00 -24.03
N ALA A 185 14.77 -19.37 -23.05
CA ALA A 185 14.05 -20.11 -22.00
C ALA A 185 12.87 -20.91 -22.57
N VAL A 186 12.11 -20.34 -23.51
CA VAL A 186 10.99 -21.01 -24.19
C VAL A 186 11.49 -22.20 -25.01
N GLU A 187 12.60 -22.04 -25.74
CA GLU A 187 13.23 -23.12 -26.51
C GLU A 187 13.70 -24.27 -25.60
N LEU A 188 14.35 -23.95 -24.48
CA LEU A 188 14.78 -24.95 -23.50
C LEU A 188 13.59 -25.69 -22.86
N LEU A 189 12.51 -24.98 -22.54
CA LEU A 189 11.30 -25.58 -21.98
C LEU A 189 10.65 -26.56 -22.96
N ARG A 190 10.58 -26.18 -24.24
CA ARG A 190 10.09 -27.07 -25.32
C ARG A 190 11.00 -28.28 -25.54
N ALA A 191 12.31 -28.08 -25.51
CA ALA A 191 13.28 -29.16 -25.63
C ALA A 191 13.21 -30.15 -24.47
N ALA A 192 12.80 -29.71 -23.28
CA ALA A 192 12.54 -30.58 -22.13
C ALA A 192 11.25 -31.41 -22.26
N GLY A 193 10.40 -31.13 -23.25
CA GLY A 193 9.15 -31.86 -23.52
C GLY A 193 7.87 -31.15 -23.06
N CYS A 194 7.95 -29.92 -22.56
CA CYS A 194 6.79 -29.12 -22.17
C CYS A 194 6.41 -28.15 -23.31
N ASP A 195 5.14 -28.14 -23.73
CA ASP A 195 4.64 -27.18 -24.74
C ASP A 195 3.66 -26.18 -24.10
N PRO A 196 4.12 -24.97 -23.70
CA PRO A 196 3.28 -24.02 -22.98
C PRO A 196 2.27 -23.31 -23.90
N ASP A 197 0.99 -23.30 -23.50
CA ASP A 197 -0.08 -22.55 -24.16
C ASP A 197 0.10 -21.03 -24.03
N LEU A 198 0.67 -20.57 -22.91
CA LEU A 198 0.77 -19.16 -22.54
C LEU A 198 2.22 -18.73 -22.46
N ILE A 199 2.65 -17.88 -23.39
CA ILE A 199 4.00 -17.33 -23.43
C ILE A 199 3.84 -15.82 -23.31
N HIS A 200 4.23 -15.24 -22.17
CA HIS A 200 3.98 -13.82 -21.89
C HIS A 200 5.18 -13.09 -21.28
N LEU A 201 5.51 -11.95 -21.88
CA LEU A 201 6.59 -11.07 -21.43
C LEU A 201 6.10 -9.64 -21.20
N ALA A 202 5.37 -9.08 -22.17
CA ALA A 202 4.88 -7.71 -22.10
C ALA A 202 3.93 -7.47 -20.93
N ALA A 203 4.27 -6.46 -20.13
CA ALA A 203 3.34 -5.76 -19.24
C ALA A 203 2.75 -4.53 -19.95
N SER A 204 2.08 -3.65 -19.20
CA SER A 204 1.37 -2.47 -19.76
C SER A 204 2.22 -1.61 -20.70
N ALA A 205 3.43 -1.20 -20.29
CA ALA A 205 4.29 -0.34 -21.12
C ALA A 205 4.71 -1.05 -22.42
N ALA A 206 5.32 -2.24 -22.30
CA ALA A 206 5.75 -3.05 -23.43
C ALA A 206 4.61 -3.38 -24.42
N THR A 207 3.38 -3.55 -23.92
CA THR A 207 2.19 -3.80 -24.75
C THR A 207 1.94 -2.67 -25.74
N PHE A 208 2.18 -1.42 -25.35
CA PHE A 208 1.95 -0.23 -26.19
C PHE A 208 3.24 0.39 -26.77
N SER A 209 4.41 -0.20 -26.51
CA SER A 209 5.68 0.25 -27.09
C SER A 209 6.26 -0.71 -28.12
N SER A 210 5.98 -2.01 -28.05
CA SER A 210 6.57 -2.98 -28.98
C SER A 210 5.71 -4.23 -29.21
N ALA A 211 5.23 -4.39 -30.44
CA ALA A 211 4.49 -5.58 -30.87
C ALA A 211 5.33 -6.87 -30.80
N ARG A 212 6.66 -6.77 -30.86
CA ARG A 212 7.56 -7.93 -30.76
C ARG A 212 7.54 -8.59 -29.39
N LEU A 213 7.14 -7.85 -28.35
CA LEU A 213 7.14 -8.32 -26.96
C LEU A 213 5.79 -8.93 -26.55
N HIS A 214 4.80 -8.95 -27.45
CA HIS A 214 3.44 -9.45 -27.16
C HIS A 214 3.39 -10.97 -27.00
N TYR A 215 4.24 -11.72 -27.71
CA TYR A 215 4.16 -13.17 -27.83
C TYR A 215 2.72 -13.61 -28.18
N ASN A 216 2.19 -14.66 -27.56
CA ASN A 216 0.79 -15.05 -27.73
C ASN A 216 -0.13 -14.48 -26.63
N THR A 217 0.46 -13.90 -25.58
CA THR A 217 -0.25 -13.49 -24.37
C THR A 217 0.42 -12.25 -23.76
N VAL A 218 -0.38 -11.23 -23.42
CA VAL A 218 0.07 -10.06 -22.66
C VAL A 218 -0.49 -10.06 -21.24
N ARG A 219 0.27 -9.53 -20.28
CA ARG A 219 -0.09 -9.50 -18.86
C ARG A 219 -0.12 -8.07 -18.33
N VAL A 220 -1.28 -7.45 -18.36
CA VAL A 220 -1.45 -6.00 -18.26
C VAL A 220 -2.15 -5.58 -16.97
N GLY A 221 -1.62 -4.55 -16.31
CA GLY A 221 -2.18 -3.97 -15.08
C GLY A 221 -2.78 -2.60 -15.34
N VAL A 222 -2.00 -1.55 -15.18
CA VAL A 222 -2.46 -0.14 -15.20
C VAL A 222 -3.37 0.26 -16.37
N VAL A 223 -3.14 -0.30 -17.56
CA VAL A 223 -3.93 0.02 -18.75
C VAL A 223 -5.33 -0.59 -18.70
N VAL A 224 -5.56 -1.63 -17.89
CA VAL A 224 -6.91 -2.16 -17.58
C VAL A 224 -7.76 -1.07 -16.93
N TYR A 225 -7.15 -0.26 -16.06
CA TYR A 225 -7.78 0.84 -15.33
C TYR A 225 -7.81 2.15 -16.13
N GLY A 226 -7.34 2.12 -17.37
CA GLY A 226 -7.34 3.25 -18.28
C GLY A 226 -6.31 4.32 -17.94
N LEU A 227 -5.24 3.92 -17.28
CA LEU A 227 -4.15 4.80 -16.87
C LEU A 227 -2.94 4.57 -17.78
N SER A 228 -2.33 5.66 -18.25
CA SER A 228 -1.15 5.58 -19.11
C SER A 228 0.07 5.11 -18.32
N PRO A 229 0.88 4.19 -18.87
CA PRO A 229 2.16 3.83 -18.29
C PRO A 229 3.31 4.77 -18.69
N PHE A 230 3.03 5.83 -19.45
CA PHE A 230 4.03 6.72 -20.03
C PHE A 230 3.88 8.15 -19.54
N ALA A 231 5.00 8.87 -19.41
CA ALA A 231 5.02 10.30 -19.08
C ALA A 231 4.74 11.19 -20.31
N ASP A 232 4.99 10.70 -21.52
CA ASP A 232 4.90 11.45 -22.77
C ASP A 232 3.62 11.18 -23.58
N ARG A 233 2.76 10.28 -23.09
CA ARG A 233 1.49 9.89 -23.72
C ARG A 233 0.39 9.78 -22.70
N THR A 234 -0.76 10.33 -23.01
CA THR A 234 -1.96 10.29 -22.16
C THR A 234 -2.73 8.99 -22.35
N SER A 235 -3.70 8.72 -21.46
CA SER A 235 -4.64 7.60 -21.63
C SER A 235 -5.42 7.71 -22.96
N ALA A 236 -5.83 8.93 -23.34
CA ALA A 236 -6.55 9.18 -24.58
C ALA A 236 -5.71 8.83 -25.83
N ASP A 237 -4.40 9.11 -25.82
CA ASP A 237 -3.49 8.77 -26.92
C ASP A 237 -3.41 7.24 -27.14
N LEU A 238 -3.62 6.46 -26.08
CA LEU A 238 -3.66 5.00 -26.12
C LEU A 238 -5.06 4.44 -26.43
N GLY A 239 -6.07 5.31 -26.52
CA GLY A 239 -7.48 4.94 -26.67
C GLY A 239 -8.08 4.33 -25.39
N LEU A 240 -7.55 4.71 -24.23
CA LEU A 240 -7.94 4.22 -22.91
C LEU A 240 -8.81 5.24 -22.18
N ILE A 241 -9.69 4.76 -21.30
CA ILE A 241 -10.63 5.57 -20.50
C ILE A 241 -10.34 5.33 -19.01
N PRO A 242 -9.89 6.35 -18.24
CA PRO A 242 -9.68 6.23 -16.80
C PRO A 242 -10.94 5.72 -16.08
N ALA A 243 -10.81 4.63 -15.32
CA ALA A 243 -11.95 3.94 -14.74
C ALA A 243 -12.38 4.46 -13.37
N MET A 244 -11.48 5.11 -12.61
CA MET A 244 -11.78 5.65 -11.28
C MET A 244 -12.11 7.13 -11.34
N THR A 245 -13.23 7.52 -10.71
CA THR A 245 -13.50 8.90 -10.33
C THR A 245 -13.56 8.98 -8.80
N LEU A 246 -12.62 9.71 -8.19
CA LEU A 246 -12.59 9.92 -6.74
C LEU A 246 -13.45 11.14 -6.40
N ARG A 247 -14.53 10.91 -5.65
CA ARG A 247 -15.50 11.95 -5.28
C ARG A 247 -15.63 12.12 -3.77
N SER A 248 -15.95 13.35 -3.40
CA SER A 248 -16.45 13.73 -2.08
C SER A 248 -17.54 14.79 -2.24
N GLN A 249 -17.83 15.55 -1.20
CA GLN A 249 -18.83 16.61 -1.20
C GLN A 249 -18.41 17.77 -0.29
N ILE A 250 -18.99 18.94 -0.51
CA ILE A 250 -18.85 20.08 0.40
C ILE A 250 -19.63 19.79 1.69
N VAL A 251 -18.99 19.81 2.86
CA VAL A 251 -19.67 19.60 4.16
C VAL A 251 -19.78 20.86 5.00
N ALA A 252 -18.99 21.89 4.70
CA ALA A 252 -19.13 23.20 5.30
C ALA A 252 -18.68 24.30 4.32
N LEU A 253 -19.25 25.48 4.47
CA LEU A 253 -18.91 26.69 3.71
C LEU A 253 -18.64 27.83 4.69
N ARG A 254 -17.62 28.63 4.43
CA ARG A 254 -17.28 29.79 5.26
C ARG A 254 -16.77 30.94 4.41
N ASP A 255 -17.47 32.06 4.45
CA ASP A 255 -16.96 33.33 3.91
C ASP A 255 -15.93 33.92 4.88
N VAL A 256 -14.78 34.34 4.35
CA VAL A 256 -13.65 34.83 5.13
C VAL A 256 -13.04 36.10 4.51
N PRO A 257 -12.61 37.07 5.33
CA PRO A 257 -11.91 38.27 4.85
C PRO A 257 -10.47 37.94 4.40
N PRO A 258 -9.77 38.88 3.72
CA PRO A 258 -8.34 38.78 3.47
C PRO A 258 -7.53 38.65 4.77
N GLY A 259 -6.40 37.94 4.70
CA GLY A 259 -5.51 37.69 5.84
C GLY A 259 -5.95 36.55 6.75
N THR A 260 -6.99 35.79 6.38
CA THR A 260 -7.46 34.65 7.17
C THR A 260 -6.51 33.47 6.99
N GLY A 261 -6.01 32.93 8.10
CA GLY A 261 -5.21 31.70 8.11
C GLY A 261 -6.08 30.47 7.87
N VAL A 262 -5.58 29.56 7.03
CA VAL A 262 -6.31 28.34 6.62
C VAL A 262 -5.58 27.08 7.06
N SER A 263 -6.30 26.22 7.80
CA SER A 263 -5.83 24.93 8.32
C SER A 263 -4.59 25.01 9.24
N TYR A 264 -4.00 23.87 9.56
CA TYR A 264 -2.89 23.73 10.51
C TYR A 264 -1.68 24.58 10.13
N GLY A 265 -1.12 25.27 11.13
CA GLY A 265 0.06 26.14 10.98
C GLY A 265 -0.15 27.40 10.13
N TYR A 266 -1.37 27.65 9.63
CA TYR A 266 -1.71 28.78 8.76
C TYR A 266 -0.67 29.02 7.65
N ASN A 267 -0.21 27.94 7.02
CA ASN A 267 0.72 28.00 5.88
C ASN A 267 0.08 28.61 4.61
N HIS A 268 -1.21 28.92 4.67
CA HIS A 268 -1.94 29.68 3.67
C HIS A 268 -2.69 30.83 4.35
N LEU A 269 -2.54 32.04 3.79
CA LEU A 269 -3.30 33.23 4.16
C LEU A 269 -4.11 33.69 2.95
N THR A 270 -5.42 33.91 3.14
CA THR A 270 -6.28 34.41 2.06
C THR A 270 -5.83 35.79 1.60
N GLN A 271 -5.76 36.01 0.28
CA GLN A 271 -5.30 37.30 -0.28
C GLN A 271 -6.45 38.31 -0.45
N GLY A 272 -7.67 37.81 -0.56
CA GLY A 272 -8.89 38.61 -0.74
C GLY A 272 -10.05 38.01 0.05
N GLU A 273 -11.21 38.66 -0.02
CA GLU A 273 -12.45 38.04 0.43
C GLU A 273 -12.73 36.79 -0.41
N THR A 274 -12.97 35.67 0.27
CA THR A 274 -13.24 34.39 -0.40
C THR A 274 -14.19 33.50 0.39
N THR A 275 -14.71 32.46 -0.25
CA THR A 275 -15.45 31.38 0.39
C THR A 275 -14.58 30.12 0.44
N LEU A 276 -14.38 29.58 1.63
CA LEU A 276 -13.71 28.30 1.85
C LEU A 276 -14.74 27.17 1.94
N GLY A 277 -14.48 26.06 1.25
CA GLY A 277 -15.24 24.82 1.34
C GLY A 277 -14.47 23.75 2.11
N LEU A 278 -15.14 23.05 3.03
CA LEU A 278 -14.58 21.88 3.72
C LEU A 278 -14.96 20.60 2.95
N VAL A 279 -13.98 19.76 2.66
CA VAL A 279 -14.17 18.47 1.96
C VAL A 279 -13.70 17.33 2.88
N PRO A 280 -14.55 16.35 3.21
CA PRO A 280 -14.26 15.30 4.22
C PRO A 280 -13.46 14.14 3.63
N ILE A 281 -12.29 14.46 3.08
CA ILE A 281 -11.28 13.52 2.60
C ILE A 281 -9.88 14.03 2.93
N GLY A 282 -9.07 13.17 3.55
CA GLY A 282 -7.73 13.53 4.01
C GLY A 282 -6.71 12.42 3.83
N TYR A 283 -5.57 12.51 4.51
CA TYR A 283 -4.49 11.55 4.29
C TYR A 283 -4.78 10.13 4.80
N ALA A 284 -5.68 9.96 5.78
CA ALA A 284 -6.15 8.62 6.18
C ALA A 284 -7.04 7.95 5.11
N ASP A 285 -7.52 8.72 4.13
CA ASP A 285 -8.26 8.22 2.95
C ASP A 285 -7.36 7.90 1.77
N GLY A 286 -6.06 8.19 1.88
CA GLY A 286 -5.11 8.04 0.79
C GLY A 286 -4.81 9.32 0.01
N MET A 287 -5.31 10.48 0.44
CA MET A 287 -4.90 11.77 -0.14
C MET A 287 -3.50 12.14 0.36
N PRO A 288 -2.46 12.21 -0.48
CA PRO A 288 -1.10 12.44 0.03
C PRO A 288 -0.99 13.82 0.71
N ARG A 289 -0.58 13.86 1.99
CA ARG A 289 -0.36 15.13 2.73
C ARG A 289 0.67 16.02 2.03
N ALA A 290 1.61 15.46 1.28
CA ALA A 290 2.62 16.23 0.55
C ALA A 290 2.07 16.99 -0.68
N LEU A 291 0.78 16.84 -1.04
CA LEU A 291 0.11 17.75 -1.98
C LEU A 291 -0.05 19.18 -1.41
N ASN A 292 0.15 19.37 -0.11
CA ASN A 292 0.09 20.66 0.57
C ASN A 292 0.96 21.71 -0.12
N GLY A 293 0.34 22.81 -0.54
CA GLY A 293 1.06 23.92 -1.19
C GLY A 293 1.64 23.58 -2.57
N GLY A 294 1.41 22.37 -3.10
CA GLY A 294 1.84 21.96 -4.44
C GLY A 294 0.98 22.52 -5.57
N GLY A 295 -0.14 23.19 -5.25
CA GLY A 295 -1.07 23.70 -6.27
C GLY A 295 -2.06 22.65 -6.78
N ALA A 296 -2.30 21.58 -6.01
CA ALA A 296 -3.34 20.62 -6.31
C ALA A 296 -4.73 21.29 -6.38
N THR A 297 -5.53 20.89 -7.36
CA THR A 297 -6.90 21.40 -7.56
C THR A 297 -7.91 20.27 -7.56
N VAL A 298 -9.16 20.60 -7.28
CA VAL A 298 -10.33 19.72 -7.41
C VAL A 298 -11.37 20.38 -8.31
N SER A 299 -12.32 19.62 -8.85
CA SER A 299 -13.45 20.18 -9.59
C SER A 299 -14.68 20.33 -8.68
N VAL A 300 -15.23 21.55 -8.63
CA VAL A 300 -16.49 21.89 -7.95
C VAL A 300 -17.36 22.68 -8.92
N ALA A 301 -18.58 22.21 -9.17
CA ALA A 301 -19.50 22.82 -10.14
C ALA A 301 -18.82 23.15 -11.49
N GLU A 302 -18.04 22.20 -12.04
CA GLU A 302 -17.29 22.33 -13.31
C GLU A 302 -16.15 23.36 -13.30
N HIS A 303 -15.76 23.88 -12.13
CA HIS A 303 -14.63 24.80 -11.98
C HIS A 303 -13.49 24.15 -11.18
N HIS A 304 -12.25 24.44 -11.58
CA HIS A 304 -11.08 24.02 -10.82
C HIS A 304 -10.85 24.94 -9.62
N CYS A 305 -10.95 24.39 -8.42
CA CYS A 305 -10.75 25.08 -7.15
C CYS A 305 -9.46 24.56 -6.49
N PRO A 306 -8.54 25.44 -6.04
CA PRO A 306 -7.31 25.00 -5.40
C PRO A 306 -7.57 24.46 -3.99
N ILE A 307 -6.82 23.42 -3.62
CA ILE A 307 -6.71 22.98 -2.23
C ILE A 307 -5.78 23.94 -1.50
N VAL A 308 -6.23 24.50 -0.38
CA VAL A 308 -5.52 25.52 0.39
C VAL A 308 -5.33 25.11 1.84
N GLY A 309 -4.23 25.57 2.45
CA GLY A 309 -3.82 25.13 3.78
C GLY A 309 -3.28 23.69 3.79
N ARG A 310 -2.97 23.18 4.99
CA ARG A 310 -2.59 21.77 5.16
C ARG A 310 -3.80 20.82 5.03
N ILE A 311 -3.61 19.70 4.35
CA ILE A 311 -4.49 18.53 4.34
C ILE A 311 -4.39 17.85 5.70
N GLY A 312 -5.53 17.74 6.39
CA GLY A 312 -5.65 17.01 7.65
C GLY A 312 -5.88 15.51 7.45
N MET A 313 -6.05 14.78 8.55
CA MET A 313 -6.24 13.33 8.51
C MET A 313 -7.48 12.92 7.71
N ASP A 314 -8.59 13.62 7.92
CA ASP A 314 -9.92 13.25 7.39
C ASP A 314 -10.53 14.31 6.49
N GLN A 315 -9.84 15.43 6.24
CA GLN A 315 -10.40 16.57 5.52
C GLN A 315 -9.36 17.50 4.91
N CYS A 316 -9.77 18.22 3.86
CA CYS A 316 -9.02 19.31 3.25
C CYS A 316 -9.92 20.52 2.99
N ILE A 317 -9.30 21.69 2.78
CA ILE A 317 -10.00 22.94 2.47
C ILE A 317 -9.79 23.28 1.01
N VAL A 318 -10.86 23.69 0.34
CA VAL A 318 -10.83 24.19 -1.04
C VAL A 318 -11.21 25.66 -1.04
N ASP A 319 -10.48 26.47 -1.79
CA ASP A 319 -10.83 27.87 -2.00
C ASP A 319 -11.79 27.98 -3.19
N LEU A 320 -13.04 28.37 -2.92
CA LEU A 320 -14.09 28.49 -3.92
C LEU A 320 -14.12 29.89 -4.55
N GLY A 321 -13.44 30.88 -3.99
CA GLY A 321 -13.52 32.25 -4.51
C GLY A 321 -14.96 32.74 -4.57
N SER A 322 -15.28 33.47 -5.66
CA SER A 322 -16.64 33.93 -5.93
C SER A 322 -17.65 32.82 -6.25
N LEU A 323 -17.17 31.60 -6.57
CA LEU A 323 -18.03 30.45 -6.83
C LEU A 323 -18.82 30.04 -5.58
N GLY A 324 -18.30 30.32 -4.39
CA GLY A 324 -18.93 29.97 -3.11
C GLY A 324 -20.39 30.43 -2.97
N ARG A 325 -20.79 31.52 -3.65
CA ARG A 325 -22.17 32.01 -3.69
C ARG A 325 -23.15 31.09 -4.40
N LYS A 326 -22.65 30.17 -5.23
CA LYS A 326 -23.43 29.21 -6.04
C LYS A 326 -23.33 27.78 -5.51
N VAL A 327 -22.35 27.50 -4.65
CA VAL A 327 -22.10 26.18 -4.07
C VAL A 327 -22.93 26.01 -2.80
N ARG A 328 -23.44 24.80 -2.56
CA ARG A 328 -24.13 24.40 -1.35
C ARG A 328 -23.45 23.23 -0.66
N ILE A 329 -23.74 23.07 0.63
CA ILE A 329 -23.41 21.84 1.36
C ILE A 329 -24.08 20.67 0.66
N GLY A 330 -23.31 19.60 0.44
CA GLY A 330 -23.69 18.41 -0.32
C GLY A 330 -23.33 18.46 -1.80
N ASP A 331 -22.90 19.62 -2.34
CA ASP A 331 -22.47 19.68 -3.73
C ASP A 331 -21.23 18.79 -3.97
N PRO A 332 -21.17 18.09 -5.11
CA PRO A 332 -20.11 17.13 -5.38
C PRO A 332 -18.77 17.83 -5.60
N VAL A 333 -17.72 17.18 -5.10
CA VAL A 333 -16.32 17.55 -5.34
C VAL A 333 -15.64 16.37 -6.02
N VAL A 334 -15.05 16.57 -7.20
CA VAL A 334 -14.26 15.54 -7.89
C VAL A 334 -12.79 15.84 -7.71
N LEU A 335 -12.07 14.92 -7.07
CA LEU A 335 -10.65 15.08 -6.76
C LEU A 335 -9.80 14.74 -7.98
N PHE A 336 -10.10 13.61 -8.62
CA PHE A 336 -9.58 13.25 -9.94
C PHE A 336 -10.52 12.28 -10.65
N GLY A 337 -10.41 12.19 -11.98
CA GLY A 337 -11.17 11.29 -12.84
C GLY A 337 -10.69 11.33 -14.28
N ASP A 338 -11.60 11.09 -15.23
CA ASP A 338 -11.29 11.19 -16.67
C ASP A 338 -11.21 12.66 -17.13
N PRO A 339 -10.04 13.14 -17.62
CA PRO A 339 -9.88 14.50 -18.12
C PRO A 339 -10.84 14.87 -19.26
N ALA A 340 -11.33 13.90 -20.03
CA ALA A 340 -12.32 14.15 -21.09
C ALA A 340 -13.65 14.69 -20.53
N THR A 341 -13.91 14.51 -19.24
CA THR A 341 -15.08 15.04 -18.52
C THR A 341 -14.84 16.41 -17.87
N GLY A 342 -13.64 17.00 -18.05
CA GLY A 342 -13.29 18.31 -17.50
C GLY A 342 -12.86 18.29 -16.02
N VAL A 343 -12.54 17.12 -15.48
CA VAL A 343 -12.01 16.98 -14.10
C VAL A 343 -10.49 16.74 -14.11
N PRO A 344 -9.77 17.01 -13.01
CA PRO A 344 -8.34 16.76 -12.95
C PRO A 344 -7.98 15.28 -13.21
N PRO A 345 -6.94 14.97 -14.01
CA PRO A 345 -6.36 13.64 -14.06
C PRO A 345 -5.69 13.26 -12.75
N VAL A 346 -5.56 11.95 -12.48
CA VAL A 346 -4.76 11.44 -11.35
C VAL A 346 -3.28 11.79 -11.49
N GLU A 347 -2.81 11.98 -12.73
CA GLU A 347 -1.45 12.39 -13.07
C GLU A 347 -1.07 13.73 -12.44
N VAL A 348 -2.02 14.64 -12.21
CA VAL A 348 -1.75 15.90 -11.49
C VAL A 348 -1.18 15.61 -10.09
N TRP A 349 -1.77 14.65 -9.37
CA TRP A 349 -1.26 14.28 -8.06
C TRP A 349 0.06 13.53 -8.17
N ALA A 350 0.20 12.65 -9.15
CA ALA A 350 1.44 11.91 -9.37
C ALA A 350 2.63 12.85 -9.65
N GLU A 351 2.45 13.85 -10.51
CA GLU A 351 3.47 14.83 -10.85
C GLU A 351 3.88 15.68 -9.64
N LEU A 352 2.92 16.20 -8.89
CA LEU A 352 3.18 16.98 -7.68
C LEU A 352 3.92 16.17 -6.61
N MET A 353 3.61 14.88 -6.52
CA MET A 353 4.24 13.93 -5.61
C MET A 353 5.55 13.35 -6.14
N ARG A 354 5.93 13.67 -7.39
CA ARG A 354 7.08 13.09 -8.11
C ARG A 354 7.07 11.56 -8.10
N THR A 355 5.88 11.02 -8.33
CA THR A 355 5.60 9.59 -8.40
C THR A 355 4.80 9.24 -9.65
N ILE A 356 4.22 8.05 -9.69
CA ILE A 356 3.47 7.48 -10.80
C ILE A 356 1.99 7.33 -10.43
N ASN A 357 1.09 7.44 -11.41
CA ASN A 357 -0.36 7.35 -11.22
C ASN A 357 -0.82 6.08 -10.46
N TYR A 358 -0.14 4.95 -10.69
CA TYR A 358 -0.33 3.69 -9.99
C TYR A 358 -0.26 3.81 -8.46
N GLU A 359 0.71 4.56 -7.93
CA GLU A 359 0.89 4.71 -6.49
C GLU A 359 -0.32 5.46 -5.90
N ILE A 360 -0.81 6.48 -6.60
CA ILE A 360 -1.94 7.30 -6.17
C ILE A 360 -3.23 6.46 -6.06
N VAL A 361 -3.60 5.71 -7.12
CA VAL A 361 -4.85 4.94 -7.11
C VAL A 361 -4.82 3.75 -6.15
N VAL A 362 -3.66 3.10 -6.00
CA VAL A 362 -3.46 2.03 -5.00
C VAL A 362 -3.53 2.57 -3.58
N GLY A 363 -3.04 3.80 -3.36
CA GLY A 363 -3.00 4.46 -2.06
C GLY A 363 -4.36 4.85 -1.49
N ILE A 364 -5.43 4.84 -2.29
CA ILE A 364 -6.78 5.16 -1.82
C ILE A 364 -7.20 4.16 -0.74
N GLY A 365 -7.39 4.63 0.49
CA GLY A 365 -7.59 3.81 1.68
C GLY A 365 -8.96 3.15 1.77
N SER A 366 -9.13 2.20 2.68
CA SER A 366 -10.38 1.44 2.85
C SER A 366 -11.57 2.25 3.37
N ARG A 367 -11.33 3.44 3.95
CA ARG A 367 -12.38 4.40 4.33
C ARG A 367 -13.14 4.95 3.11
N VAL A 368 -12.50 4.95 1.93
CA VAL A 368 -13.13 5.34 0.67
C VAL A 368 -13.85 4.13 0.08
N ARG A 369 -15.18 4.20 0.04
CA ARG A 369 -15.99 3.12 -0.52
C ARG A 369 -15.87 3.06 -2.04
N ARG A 370 -15.63 1.86 -2.58
CA ARG A 370 -15.69 1.59 -4.03
C ARG A 370 -17.13 1.30 -4.44
N VAL A 371 -17.55 1.89 -5.56
CA VAL A 371 -18.89 1.72 -6.12
C VAL A 371 -18.77 1.45 -7.61
N ALA A 372 -19.27 0.30 -8.05
CA ALA A 372 -19.38 0.01 -9.48
C ALA A 372 -20.43 0.91 -10.13
N VAL A 373 -20.11 1.48 -11.29
CA VAL A 373 -21.00 2.33 -12.08
C VAL A 373 -21.11 1.73 -13.48
N ASP A 374 -22.34 1.44 -13.92
CA ASP A 374 -22.64 0.78 -15.20
C ASP A 374 -23.01 1.77 -16.34
N ASP A 375 -23.36 3.02 -16.02
CA ASP A 375 -23.76 4.05 -16.98
C ASP A 375 -22.67 5.14 -17.17
N ASP A 376 -22.58 5.73 -18.36
CA ASP A 376 -21.67 6.85 -18.71
C ASP A 376 -22.05 8.22 -18.07
N GLY A 377 -22.79 8.23 -16.95
CA GLY A 377 -23.35 9.46 -16.35
C GLY A 377 -22.94 9.66 -14.87
N PRO A 378 -22.66 10.90 -14.44
CA PRO A 378 -22.35 11.18 -13.04
C PRO A 378 -23.60 10.91 -12.18
N GLY A 379 -23.53 9.87 -11.35
CA GLY A 379 -24.58 9.60 -10.36
C GLY A 379 -24.73 10.80 -9.42
N ALA A 380 -25.85 11.50 -9.49
CA ALA A 380 -26.18 12.55 -8.53
C ALA A 380 -26.30 11.95 -7.12
N PHE A 381 -25.70 12.60 -6.13
CA PHE A 381 -25.96 12.27 -4.73
C PHE A 381 -27.46 12.46 -4.43
N PRO A 382 -28.08 11.57 -3.63
CA PRO A 382 -29.36 11.91 -3.03
C PRO A 382 -29.16 13.14 -2.12
N PRO A 383 -30.07 14.15 -2.16
CA PRO A 383 -29.94 15.34 -1.32
C PRO A 383 -29.88 14.96 0.16
N ALA A 384 -29.01 15.64 0.91
CA ALA A 384 -28.91 15.49 2.36
C ALA A 384 -30.25 15.86 3.02
N GLY A 385 -30.77 14.99 3.88
CA GLY A 385 -31.89 15.33 4.76
C GLY A 385 -31.49 16.44 5.75
N PRO A 386 -32.43 17.23 6.26
CA PRO A 386 -32.12 18.41 7.07
C PRO A 386 -31.43 17.99 8.38
N ALA A 387 -30.18 18.41 8.56
CA ALA A 387 -29.47 18.30 9.83
C ALA A 387 -29.89 19.45 10.75
N ALA A 388 -30.41 19.14 11.92
CA ALA A 388 -30.70 20.12 12.97
C ALA A 388 -29.38 20.59 13.61
N LEU A 389 -29.19 21.91 13.64
CA LEU A 389 -28.09 22.55 14.37
C LEU A 389 -28.35 22.47 15.89
N PRO A 390 -27.36 22.16 16.74
CA PRO A 390 -27.49 22.36 18.18
C PRO A 390 -27.34 23.85 18.55
N PRO A 391 -27.89 24.29 19.70
CA PRO A 391 -28.04 25.71 20.01
C PRO A 391 -26.71 26.37 20.39
N THR A 392 -26.60 27.66 20.03
CA THR A 392 -25.53 28.57 20.42
C THR A 392 -25.64 28.93 21.91
N GLY A 393 -24.73 28.40 22.73
CA GLY A 393 -24.56 28.80 24.12
C GLY A 393 -23.47 29.87 24.26
N SER A 394 -23.86 31.06 24.73
CA SER A 394 -22.95 32.11 25.18
C SER A 394 -22.30 31.72 26.52
N GLY A 395 -20.98 31.56 26.56
CA GLY A 395 -20.20 31.29 27.77
C GLY A 395 -19.04 32.29 27.92
N SER A 396 -19.10 33.08 28.98
CA SER A 396 -18.12 34.09 29.40
C SER A 396 -16.73 33.50 29.69
N GLY A 397 -15.69 34.26 29.38
CA GLY A 397 -14.30 33.87 29.53
C GLY A 397 -13.85 33.56 30.96
N VAL A 398 -12.97 32.56 31.06
CA VAL A 398 -12.10 32.32 32.21
C VAL A 398 -10.68 32.19 31.66
N ALA A 399 -9.77 33.05 32.14
CA ALA A 399 -8.36 33.00 31.79
C ALA A 399 -7.68 31.84 32.54
N VAL A 400 -6.99 30.97 31.80
CA VAL A 400 -6.13 29.92 32.35
C VAL A 400 -4.69 30.47 32.45
N PRO A 401 -4.03 30.45 33.62
CA PRO A 401 -2.65 30.90 33.75
C PRO A 401 -1.67 29.88 33.14
N PRO A 402 -0.45 30.31 32.73
CA PRO A 402 0.53 29.41 32.14
C PRO A 402 1.09 28.43 33.19
N PRO A 403 1.44 27.19 32.81
CA PRO A 403 2.02 26.23 33.75
C PRO A 403 3.46 26.61 34.12
N GLU A 404 3.76 26.56 35.42
CA GLU A 404 5.10 26.70 35.98
C GLU A 404 5.99 25.51 35.59
N ARG A 405 7.26 25.80 35.24
CA ARG A 405 8.30 24.79 35.07
C ARG A 405 8.72 24.26 36.44
N VAL A 406 8.58 22.96 36.65
CA VAL A 406 9.19 22.25 37.78
C VAL A 406 10.59 21.82 37.37
N GLU A 407 11.61 22.41 38.00
CA GLU A 407 12.98 21.88 37.97
C GLU A 407 13.15 20.78 39.02
N GLY A 408 13.69 19.63 38.60
CA GLY A 408 14.38 18.65 39.45
C GLY A 408 13.92 17.19 39.34
N ASP A 409 14.84 16.27 39.01
CA ASP A 409 15.29 15.16 39.90
C ASP A 409 15.82 13.91 39.13
N GLY A 410 17.12 13.60 39.28
CA GLY A 410 17.76 12.29 39.00
C GLY A 410 18.03 11.86 37.55
N ALA A 411 19.26 11.43 37.23
CA ALA A 411 19.55 10.74 35.95
C ALA A 411 18.77 9.41 35.86
N PRO A 412 18.19 9.05 34.70
CA PRO A 412 17.37 7.86 34.56
C PRO A 412 18.19 6.59 34.80
N ARG A 413 17.60 5.58 35.45
CA ARG A 413 18.20 4.26 35.60
C ARG A 413 18.20 3.58 34.22
N ILE A 414 19.39 3.29 33.69
CA ILE A 414 19.57 2.62 32.40
C ILE A 414 19.82 1.13 32.63
N GLU A 415 18.93 0.29 32.12
CA GLU A 415 19.06 -1.16 32.12
C GLU A 415 19.60 -1.61 30.75
N ARG A 416 20.80 -2.21 30.72
CA ARG A 416 21.43 -2.71 29.49
C ARG A 416 21.27 -4.21 29.37
N ILE A 417 20.84 -4.67 28.20
CA ILE A 417 20.62 -6.09 27.90
C ILE A 417 21.20 -6.38 26.51
N GLU A 418 21.80 -7.55 26.37
CA GLU A 418 22.21 -8.10 25.07
C GLU A 418 21.10 -8.99 24.51
N ILE A 419 20.70 -8.75 23.27
CA ILE A 419 19.65 -9.47 22.57
C ILE A 419 20.27 -10.27 21.43
N ALA A 420 20.31 -11.59 21.62
CA ALA A 420 20.99 -12.51 20.69
C ALA A 420 20.31 -12.55 19.31
N ASP A 421 18.97 -12.57 19.27
CA ASP A 421 18.21 -12.84 18.06
C ASP A 421 16.86 -12.07 18.00
N PRO A 422 16.17 -12.07 16.84
CA PRO A 422 14.86 -11.40 16.70
C PRO A 422 13.76 -11.93 17.62
N GLU A 423 13.79 -13.21 18.00
CA GLU A 423 12.80 -13.79 18.92
C GLU A 423 12.98 -13.25 20.34
N SER A 424 14.23 -13.10 20.78
CA SER A 424 14.63 -12.47 22.03
C SER A 424 14.23 -10.98 22.07
N MET A 425 14.32 -10.29 20.92
CA MET A 425 13.82 -8.91 20.78
C MET A 425 12.29 -8.85 20.92
N HIS A 426 11.59 -9.82 20.33
CA HIS A 426 10.15 -9.94 20.44
C HIS A 426 9.69 -10.25 21.88
N GLU A 427 10.38 -11.14 22.60
CA GLU A 427 10.08 -11.42 24.01
C GLU A 427 10.38 -10.22 24.91
N LEU A 428 11.43 -9.43 24.63
CA LEU A 428 11.65 -8.15 25.31
C LEU A 428 10.44 -7.22 25.10
N GLY A 429 9.90 -7.15 23.88
CA GLY A 429 8.66 -6.45 23.58
C GLY A 429 7.48 -6.94 24.41
N ARG A 430 7.29 -8.26 24.56
CA ARG A 430 6.22 -8.83 25.39
C ARG A 430 6.38 -8.49 26.86
N ARG A 431 7.61 -8.56 27.38
CA ARG A 431 7.93 -8.20 28.77
C ARG A 431 7.61 -6.73 29.05
N LEU A 432 7.99 -5.84 28.13
CA LEU A 432 7.65 -4.42 28.21
C LEU A 432 6.13 -4.22 28.16
N GLY A 433 5.47 -4.79 27.15
CA GLY A 433 4.02 -4.64 26.95
C GLY A 433 3.17 -5.03 28.16
N ARG A 434 3.57 -6.06 28.93
CA ARG A 434 2.89 -6.47 30.16
C ARG A 434 2.89 -5.41 31.28
N ARG A 435 3.74 -4.39 31.20
CA ARG A 435 3.84 -3.29 32.20
C ARG A 435 3.22 -1.98 31.73
N LEU A 436 2.85 -1.89 30.46
CA LEU A 436 2.31 -0.67 29.86
C LEU A 436 0.81 -0.56 30.13
N ALA A 437 0.34 0.68 30.29
CA ALA A 437 -1.05 1.05 30.43
C ALA A 437 -1.35 2.28 29.57
N ALA A 438 -2.63 2.61 29.38
CA ALA A 438 -3.04 3.85 28.72
C ALA A 438 -2.27 5.07 29.29
N GLY A 439 -1.79 5.94 28.40
CA GLY A 439 -0.96 7.10 28.73
C GLY A 439 0.55 6.81 28.75
N ASP A 440 0.99 5.55 28.59
CA ASP A 440 2.43 5.23 28.52
C ASP A 440 3.00 5.40 27.11
N LEU A 441 4.16 6.06 27.04
CA LEU A 441 4.94 6.29 25.82
C LEU A 441 6.25 5.49 25.83
N VAL A 442 6.53 4.80 24.71
CA VAL A 442 7.79 4.11 24.45
C VAL A 442 8.43 4.67 23.17
N ILE A 443 9.59 5.29 23.30
CA ILE A 443 10.38 5.82 22.19
C ILE A 443 11.45 4.80 21.80
N LEU A 444 11.51 4.43 20.51
CA LEU A 444 12.47 3.46 19.98
C LEU A 444 13.49 4.15 19.06
N THR A 445 14.77 4.08 19.42
CA THR A 445 15.88 4.65 18.67
C THR A 445 16.84 3.55 18.22
N GLY A 446 17.28 3.58 16.97
CA GLY A 446 18.27 2.62 16.44
C GLY A 446 18.25 2.56 14.91
N PRO A 447 19.31 2.06 14.25
CA PRO A 447 19.42 2.05 12.79
C PRO A 447 18.33 1.20 12.10
N LEU A 448 18.24 1.30 10.77
CA LEU A 448 17.35 0.44 9.98
C LEU A 448 17.72 -1.04 10.20
N GLY A 449 16.71 -1.89 10.42
CA GLY A 449 16.92 -3.30 10.70
C GLY A 449 17.42 -3.62 12.12
N ALA A 450 17.48 -2.64 13.04
CA ALA A 450 17.90 -2.87 14.43
C ALA A 450 16.92 -3.75 15.24
N GLY A 451 15.67 -3.92 14.79
CA GLY A 451 14.67 -4.73 15.49
C GLY A 451 13.54 -3.94 16.17
N LYS A 452 13.43 -2.62 15.93
CA LYS A 452 12.39 -1.74 16.49
C LYS A 452 10.96 -2.29 16.28
N THR A 453 10.61 -2.64 15.04
CA THR A 453 9.30 -3.22 14.72
C THR A 453 9.08 -4.60 15.33
N ALA A 454 10.14 -5.41 15.52
CA ALA A 454 10.03 -6.70 16.22
C ALA A 454 9.69 -6.48 17.71
N LEU A 455 10.29 -5.49 18.34
CA LEU A 455 9.95 -5.08 19.71
C LEU A 455 8.51 -4.54 19.79
N ALA A 456 8.08 -3.69 18.84
CA ALA A 456 6.70 -3.18 18.77
C ALA A 456 5.66 -4.30 18.59
N ARG A 457 5.98 -5.34 17.80
CA ARG A 457 5.15 -6.54 17.67
C ARG A 457 4.97 -7.28 18.98
N GLY A 458 6.06 -7.50 19.72
CA GLY A 458 6.00 -8.10 21.05
C GLY A 458 5.13 -7.30 22.02
N ILE A 459 5.21 -5.97 21.99
CA ILE A 459 4.37 -5.07 22.80
C ILE A 459 2.89 -5.25 22.43
N GLY A 460 2.53 -5.15 21.14
CA GLY A 460 1.15 -5.30 20.70
C GLY A 460 0.55 -6.66 21.06
N GLU A 461 1.35 -7.73 20.99
CA GLU A 461 0.90 -9.06 21.37
C GLU A 461 0.63 -9.18 22.88
N ALA A 462 1.48 -8.58 23.73
CA ALA A 462 1.24 -8.55 25.18
C ALA A 462 0.02 -7.69 25.57
N LEU A 463 -0.28 -6.64 24.80
CA LEU A 463 -1.49 -5.81 24.98
C LEU A 463 -2.75 -6.47 24.41
N GLY A 464 -2.62 -7.55 23.63
CA GLY A 464 -3.74 -8.25 23.01
C GLY A 464 -4.47 -7.40 21.96
N VAL A 465 -3.72 -6.68 21.11
CA VAL A 465 -4.31 -5.84 20.05
C VAL A 465 -4.69 -6.63 18.79
N ARG A 466 -5.63 -6.09 18.02
CA ARG A 466 -6.19 -6.71 16.82
C ARG A 466 -5.24 -6.58 15.62
N GLY A 467 -4.99 -7.71 14.98
CA GLY A 467 -4.24 -7.81 13.73
C GLY A 467 -2.72 -7.69 13.91
N PRO A 468 -1.95 -7.95 12.84
CA PRO A 468 -0.49 -7.90 12.91
C PRO A 468 0.00 -6.45 13.09
N VAL A 469 0.98 -6.27 13.99
CA VAL A 469 1.71 -5.00 14.12
C VAL A 469 2.82 -4.97 13.06
N THR A 470 2.66 -4.08 12.09
CA THR A 470 3.62 -3.84 11.01
C THR A 470 4.09 -2.41 11.09
N SER A 471 5.36 -2.16 10.77
CA SER A 471 5.89 -0.79 10.79
C SER A 471 5.00 0.14 9.95
N PRO A 472 4.50 1.24 10.52
CA PRO A 472 3.61 2.18 9.84
C PRO A 472 4.39 3.16 8.96
N THR A 473 5.51 2.74 8.36
CA THR A 473 6.44 3.58 7.58
C THR A 473 5.77 4.42 6.49
N PHE A 474 4.65 3.96 5.93
CA PHE A 474 3.91 4.66 4.87
C PHE A 474 2.74 5.51 5.38
N VAL A 475 2.21 5.23 6.58
CA VAL A 475 1.02 5.91 7.14
C VAL A 475 1.34 6.79 8.34
N LEU A 476 2.61 6.87 8.76
CA LEU A 476 3.17 7.61 9.91
C LEU A 476 2.67 7.13 11.27
N ALA A 477 1.39 6.81 11.42
CA ALA A 477 0.83 6.22 12.63
C ALA A 477 -0.25 5.19 12.30
N ARG A 478 -0.35 4.14 13.11
CA ARG A 478 -1.38 3.11 13.01
C ARG A 478 -1.90 2.77 14.39
N THR A 479 -3.22 2.84 14.55
CA THR A 479 -3.92 2.39 15.76
C THR A 479 -4.32 0.92 15.61
N HIS A 480 -3.93 0.12 16.58
CA HIS A 480 -4.30 -1.28 16.75
C HIS A 480 -5.29 -1.38 17.92
N PRO A 481 -6.60 -1.57 17.65
CA PRO A 481 -7.62 -1.67 18.69
C PRO A 481 -7.41 -2.91 19.57
N PRO A 482 -7.76 -2.88 20.86
CA PRO A 482 -7.64 -4.04 21.73
C PRO A 482 -8.66 -5.14 21.35
N LEU A 483 -8.34 -6.40 21.65
CA LEU A 483 -9.27 -7.53 21.55
C LEU A 483 -10.11 -7.72 22.83
N GLY A 484 -9.70 -7.11 23.95
CA GLY A 484 -10.40 -7.13 25.24
C GLY A 484 -10.45 -5.73 25.87
N ASP A 485 -10.52 -5.65 27.20
CA ASP A 485 -10.64 -4.38 27.95
C ASP A 485 -9.32 -3.61 28.13
N GLY A 486 -8.24 -4.03 27.45
CA GLY A 486 -6.93 -3.38 27.49
C GLY A 486 -6.87 -2.11 26.63
N PRO A 487 -5.81 -1.28 26.76
CA PRO A 487 -5.67 -0.09 25.94
C PRO A 487 -5.34 -0.43 24.47
N PRO A 488 -5.76 0.40 23.50
CA PRO A 488 -5.24 0.30 22.13
C PRO A 488 -3.74 0.59 22.08
N LEU A 489 -3.06 0.06 21.05
CA LEU A 489 -1.69 0.42 20.72
C LEU A 489 -1.69 1.41 19.57
N ILE A 490 -1.07 2.57 19.75
CA ILE A 490 -0.74 3.50 18.66
C ILE A 490 0.74 3.29 18.33
N HIS A 491 1.02 2.73 17.15
CA HIS A 491 2.37 2.58 16.63
C HIS A 491 2.66 3.74 15.68
N VAL A 492 3.70 4.53 15.95
CA VAL A 492 4.13 5.68 15.16
C VAL A 492 5.51 5.40 14.55
N ASP A 493 5.71 5.74 13.28
CA ASP A 493 7.01 5.82 12.62
C ASP A 493 7.30 7.29 12.32
N ALA A 494 8.13 7.89 13.18
CA ALA A 494 8.36 9.31 13.22
C ALA A 494 9.57 9.75 12.36
N TYR A 495 10.18 8.82 11.60
CA TYR A 495 11.37 9.10 10.79
C TYR A 495 11.20 10.25 9.77
N ARG A 496 9.95 10.52 9.37
CA ARG A 496 9.58 11.55 8.39
C ARG A 496 9.00 12.82 9.00
N LEU A 497 8.85 12.88 10.32
CA LEU A 497 8.31 14.06 11.00
C LEU A 497 9.44 15.08 11.20
N ALA A 498 9.20 16.32 10.80
CA ALA A 498 10.20 17.39 10.88
C ALA A 498 10.30 18.02 12.29
N GLY A 499 9.40 17.68 13.21
CA GLY A 499 9.37 18.20 14.58
C GLY A 499 8.08 17.85 15.33
N ALA A 500 8.03 18.15 16.63
CA ALA A 500 6.90 17.81 17.51
C ALA A 500 5.54 18.37 17.04
N GLY A 501 5.52 19.55 16.41
CA GLY A 501 4.28 20.11 15.86
C GLY A 501 3.67 19.33 14.69
N GLU A 502 4.40 18.42 14.04
CA GLU A 502 3.81 17.50 13.05
C GLU A 502 3.23 16.23 13.68
N LEU A 503 3.63 15.90 14.90
CA LEU A 503 3.04 14.82 15.69
C LEU A 503 1.68 15.25 16.25
N ASP A 504 1.56 16.49 16.73
CA ASP A 504 0.28 17.06 17.19
C ASP A 504 -0.78 17.10 16.06
N ASP A 505 -0.34 17.30 14.81
CA ASP A 505 -1.18 17.26 13.60
C ASP A 505 -1.77 15.85 13.32
N LEU A 506 -1.32 14.80 14.02
CA LEU A 506 -1.81 13.43 13.87
C LEU A 506 -3.03 13.13 14.75
N ASP A 507 -3.48 14.05 15.61
CA ASP A 507 -4.69 13.92 16.46
C ASP A 507 -4.79 12.55 17.17
N LEU A 508 -3.66 12.09 17.72
CA LEU A 508 -3.55 10.78 18.36
C LEU A 508 -4.07 10.87 19.80
N ASP A 509 -4.91 9.91 20.20
CA ASP A 509 -5.34 9.76 21.60
C ASP A 509 -4.19 9.17 22.44
N LEU A 510 -3.25 10.05 22.85
CA LEU A 510 -2.08 9.66 23.64
C LEU A 510 -2.45 9.22 25.06
N ASP A 511 -3.49 9.81 25.64
CA ASP A 511 -3.92 9.54 27.01
C ASP A 511 -4.69 8.21 27.14
N GLY A 512 -5.46 7.85 26.10
CA GLY A 512 -6.26 6.62 26.06
C GLY A 512 -5.50 5.38 25.56
N ALA A 513 -4.29 5.54 25.03
CA ALA A 513 -3.55 4.47 24.36
C ALA A 513 -2.17 4.20 24.98
N VAL A 514 -1.59 3.04 24.63
CA VAL A 514 -0.14 2.85 24.71
C VAL A 514 0.46 3.32 23.41
N VAL A 515 1.48 4.18 23.47
CA VAL A 515 2.12 4.74 22.28
C VAL A 515 3.53 4.18 22.13
N VAL A 516 3.82 3.59 20.96
CA VAL A 516 5.17 3.14 20.59
C VAL A 516 5.62 3.94 19.38
N ALA A 517 6.66 4.74 19.54
CA ALA A 517 7.17 5.64 18.50
C ALA A 517 8.57 5.23 18.05
N GLU A 518 8.68 4.72 16.82
CA GLU A 518 9.97 4.54 16.15
C GLU A 518 10.51 5.91 15.73
N TRP A 519 11.78 6.16 16.01
CA TRP A 519 12.45 7.44 15.71
C TRP A 519 11.81 8.66 16.41
N GLY A 520 11.12 8.45 17.53
CA GLY A 520 10.38 9.48 18.25
C GLY A 520 11.20 10.44 19.12
N SER A 521 12.54 10.31 19.15
CA SER A 521 13.39 11.13 20.02
C SER A 521 13.26 12.61 19.67
N GLY A 522 12.96 13.46 20.66
CA GLY A 522 12.76 14.90 20.49
C GLY A 522 11.45 15.32 19.78
N LEU A 523 10.52 14.39 19.56
CA LEU A 523 9.26 14.65 18.83
C LEU A 523 8.00 14.62 19.71
N PHE A 524 8.09 14.08 20.92
CA PHE A 524 7.01 14.08 21.90
C PHE A 524 7.33 15.11 22.98
N ASP A 525 6.31 15.76 23.53
CA ASP A 525 6.49 16.57 24.74
C ASP A 525 6.98 15.66 25.87
N GLU A 526 8.26 15.80 26.26
CA GLU A 526 8.93 15.02 27.31
C GLU A 526 8.45 15.41 28.72
N HIS A 527 7.14 15.53 28.88
CA HIS A 527 6.45 15.88 30.11
C HIS A 527 5.67 14.67 30.61
N GLY A 528 6.07 14.13 31.77
CA GLY A 528 5.42 12.96 32.38
C GLY A 528 6.39 11.80 32.62
N SER A 529 5.93 10.57 32.39
CA SER A 529 6.77 9.36 32.46
C SER A 529 6.79 8.62 31.14
N TRP A 530 7.98 8.36 30.58
CA TRP A 530 8.15 7.64 29.31
C TRP A 530 9.32 6.67 29.39
N ILE A 531 9.41 5.78 28.41
CA ILE A 531 10.51 4.83 28.25
C ILE A 531 11.26 5.15 26.97
N GLU A 532 12.58 5.25 27.04
CA GLU A 532 13.45 5.30 25.87
C GLU A 532 14.17 3.95 25.71
N VAL A 533 14.09 3.38 24.51
CA VAL A 533 14.79 2.14 24.13
C VAL A 533 15.74 2.44 22.99
N THR A 534 17.04 2.36 23.27
CA THR A 534 18.10 2.53 22.27
C THR A 534 18.66 1.17 21.89
N ILE A 535 18.59 0.84 20.61
CA ILE A 535 19.06 -0.42 20.05
C ILE A 535 20.29 -0.16 19.20
N GLU A 536 21.43 -0.62 19.68
CA GLU A 536 22.70 -0.59 18.95
C GLU A 536 22.88 -1.90 18.18
N ARG A 537 23.11 -1.77 16.87
CA ARG A 537 23.51 -2.87 16.01
C ARG A 537 24.99 -2.66 15.65
N PRO A 538 25.89 -3.63 15.94
CA PRO A 538 27.25 -3.58 15.42
C PRO A 538 27.23 -3.47 13.89
N THR A 539 28.05 -2.61 13.32
CA THR A 539 28.25 -2.56 11.85
C THR A 539 29.67 -3.00 11.55
N GLY A 540 29.82 -4.23 11.05
CA GLY A 540 31.04 -4.74 10.43
C GLY A 540 32.19 -5.06 11.40
N SER A 541 32.38 -6.35 11.68
CA SER A 541 33.72 -6.89 11.92
C SER A 541 34.15 -7.75 10.73
N THR A 542 34.75 -7.13 9.72
CA THR A 542 35.74 -7.84 8.90
C THR A 542 36.98 -8.02 9.79
N GLY A 543 37.09 -9.17 10.45
CA GLY A 543 38.35 -9.58 11.08
C GLY A 543 39.40 -9.87 10.00
N PRO A 544 40.68 -9.50 10.18
CA PRO A 544 41.73 -9.88 9.24
C PRO A 544 42.04 -11.36 9.44
N GLY A 545 41.40 -12.25 8.66
CA GLY A 545 41.67 -13.68 8.82
C GLY A 545 40.93 -14.70 7.97
N ASP A 546 39.95 -14.36 7.12
CA ASP A 546 39.24 -15.39 6.36
C ASP A 546 39.76 -15.49 4.93
N THR A 547 40.71 -16.40 4.75
CA THR A 547 41.07 -16.98 3.47
C THR A 547 39.86 -17.68 2.86
N VAL A 548 39.62 -17.37 1.58
CA VAL A 548 38.64 -18.06 0.72
C VAL A 548 39.09 -19.51 0.55
N ASP A 549 38.35 -20.44 1.16
CA ASP A 549 38.33 -21.86 0.77
C ASP A 549 37.03 -22.53 1.26
N GLY A 550 36.26 -23.10 0.32
CA GLY A 550 35.40 -24.27 0.56
C GLY A 550 33.95 -24.06 1.03
N ASP A 551 33.01 -24.29 0.12
CA ASP A 551 31.66 -24.86 0.31
C ASP A 551 31.02 -24.77 1.72
N GLY A 552 30.23 -23.72 1.93
CA GLY A 552 29.28 -23.60 3.04
C GLY A 552 28.45 -22.33 2.85
N LEU A 553 27.13 -22.45 2.92
CA LEU A 553 26.24 -21.29 3.04
C LEU A 553 26.68 -20.50 4.28
N ALA A 554 27.25 -19.32 4.09
CA ALA A 554 27.50 -18.42 5.19
C ALA A 554 26.12 -17.99 5.73
N ASP A 555 25.76 -18.55 6.89
CA ASP A 555 24.75 -18.04 7.79
C ASP A 555 24.97 -16.53 7.91
N GLU A 556 23.98 -15.71 7.55
CA GLU A 556 24.04 -14.28 7.88
C GLU A 556 24.10 -14.23 9.40
N SER A 557 25.30 -14.03 9.96
CA SER A 557 25.52 -14.12 11.40
C SER A 557 24.51 -13.19 12.08
N VAL A 558 23.61 -13.77 12.87
CA VAL A 558 22.64 -13.02 13.68
C VAL A 558 23.46 -12.34 14.78
N GLU A 559 23.99 -11.16 14.47
CA GLU A 559 24.84 -10.42 15.41
C GLU A 559 24.01 -9.95 16.61
N PRO A 560 24.48 -10.15 17.86
CA PRO A 560 23.80 -9.68 19.05
C PRO A 560 23.61 -8.16 19.04
N ARG A 561 22.45 -7.68 19.49
CA ARG A 561 22.14 -6.25 19.63
C ARG A 561 22.30 -5.83 21.08
N ALA A 562 22.96 -4.71 21.33
CA ALA A 562 22.96 -4.10 22.65
C ALA A 562 21.72 -3.19 22.78
N VAL A 563 20.87 -3.47 23.76
CA VAL A 563 19.66 -2.69 24.03
C VAL A 563 19.82 -1.98 25.37
N ALA A 564 19.67 -0.66 25.36
CA ALA A 564 19.59 0.16 26.56
C ALA A 564 18.14 0.64 26.75
N VAL A 565 17.57 0.35 27.92
CA VAL A 565 16.23 0.80 28.30
C VAL A 565 16.35 1.81 29.45
N ALA A 566 15.86 3.02 29.23
CA ALA A 566 15.86 4.10 30.21
C ALA A 566 14.42 4.50 30.56
N GLY A 567 14.12 4.52 31.85
CA GLY A 567 12.84 4.98 32.38
C GLY A 567 12.92 6.42 32.86
N HIS A 568 12.05 7.28 32.34
CA HIS A 568 11.98 8.70 32.69
C HIS A 568 10.69 9.00 33.45
N GLY A 569 10.74 9.97 34.36
CA GLY A 569 9.59 10.39 35.16
C GLY A 569 9.25 9.47 36.35
N PRO A 570 8.30 9.88 37.22
CA PRO A 570 8.00 9.22 38.49
C PRO A 570 7.64 7.73 38.38
N ARG A 571 6.96 7.30 37.31
CA ARG A 571 6.48 5.92 37.15
C ARG A 571 7.61 4.91 36.98
N TRP A 572 8.69 5.30 36.31
CA TRP A 572 9.77 4.39 35.92
C TRP A 572 11.03 4.54 36.79
N ARG A 573 10.96 5.31 37.90
CA ARG A 573 12.10 5.57 38.81
C ARG A 573 12.72 4.29 39.39
N SER A 574 11.93 3.24 39.59
CA SER A 574 12.41 1.95 40.12
C SER A 574 13.09 1.07 39.06
N GLY A 575 13.02 1.41 37.78
CA GLY A 575 13.41 0.56 36.65
C GLY A 575 12.22 0.20 35.77
N VAL A 576 12.52 -0.13 34.50
CA VAL A 576 11.55 -0.48 33.46
C VAL A 576 11.45 -2.00 33.30
N LEU A 577 12.53 -2.73 33.50
CA LEU A 577 12.61 -4.19 33.28
C LEU A 577 12.65 -5.00 34.59
N THR A 578 12.79 -4.31 35.72
CA THR A 578 12.84 -4.89 37.09
C THR A 578 11.64 -4.54 37.96
#